data_AF-A0A5J5BWT7-F1
#
_entry.id   AF-A0A5J5BWT7-F1
#
_cell.length_a   1.000
_cell.length_b   1.000
_cell.length_c   1.000
_cell.angle_alpha   90.00
_cell.angle_beta   90.00
_cell.angle_gamma   90.00
#
_symmetry.space_group_name_H-M   'P 1'
#
loop_
_entity.id
_entity.type
_entity.pdbx_description
1 polymer ?
#
loop_
_entity_poly.entity_id
_entity_poly.type
_entity_poly.pdbx_seq_one_letter_code
_entity_poly.pdbx_strand_id
1 'polypeptide(L)'
;MSTATKKNHPQFLAGKASVFHTLDKEILAASFNVTNTTIDQLLAPAVESIILECTSCAEEEERIMEEEIERERQEAREREEEEARKREEEKRREEEEARKREEEEARKREEEKKREEEEEEARRKEEEEEARKREEEEARKREEEKKREEEEEEARRKEEEEEARKREDYNL
;
A
#
# COMPACT_ATOMS: atom_id res chain seq x y z
N MET A 1 -15.01 13.77 -60.67
CA MET A 1 -14.97 14.06 -62.12
C MET A 1 -16.16 14.94 -62.46
N SER A 2 -15.95 16.14 -63.01
CA SER A 2 -17.05 17.01 -63.49
C SER A 2 -17.29 16.76 -64.97
N THR A 3 -18.55 16.54 -65.37
CA THR A 3 -18.93 15.95 -66.67
C THR A 3 -19.46 16.94 -67.72
N ALA A 4 -19.36 18.25 -67.50
CA ALA A 4 -19.82 19.26 -68.48
C ALA A 4 -18.75 20.33 -68.76
N THR A 5 -17.78 20.00 -69.61
CA THR A 5 -16.66 20.87 -70.01
C THR A 5 -16.94 21.77 -71.22
N LYS A 6 -18.16 21.78 -71.76
CA LYS A 6 -18.54 22.69 -72.85
C LYS A 6 -19.37 23.85 -72.30
N LYS A 7 -18.67 24.94 -71.93
CA LYS A 7 -19.20 26.26 -71.52
C LYS A 7 -20.03 26.27 -70.21
N ASN A 8 -19.36 26.16 -69.06
CA ASN A 8 -19.96 26.50 -67.77
C ASN A 8 -19.67 27.97 -67.42
N HIS A 9 -20.69 28.73 -67.03
CA HIS A 9 -20.56 30.12 -66.61
C HIS A 9 -21.17 30.27 -65.20
N PRO A 10 -20.37 30.09 -64.13
CA PRO A 10 -20.89 30.16 -62.77
C PRO A 10 -21.46 31.55 -62.51
N GLN A 11 -22.70 31.58 -62.06
CA GLN A 11 -23.40 32.81 -61.67
C GLN A 11 -23.40 32.90 -60.16
N PHE A 12 -22.73 33.94 -59.63
CA PHE A 12 -22.70 34.19 -58.20
C PHE A 12 -23.93 35.00 -57.80
N LEU A 13 -24.46 34.73 -56.61
CA LEU A 13 -25.64 35.44 -56.07
C LEU A 13 -25.25 36.43 -54.96
N ALA A 14 -24.01 36.40 -54.50
CA ALA A 14 -23.47 37.28 -53.46
C ALA A 14 -22.05 37.72 -53.82
N GLY A 15 -21.59 38.79 -53.17
CA GLY A 15 -20.29 39.41 -53.43
C GLY A 15 -20.25 40.21 -54.73
N LYS A 16 -19.09 40.81 -55.02
CA LYS A 16 -18.89 41.77 -56.12
C LYS A 16 -19.14 41.20 -57.51
N ALA A 17 -19.00 39.88 -57.69
CA ALA A 17 -19.27 39.16 -58.93
C ALA A 17 -20.74 38.68 -59.05
N SER A 18 -21.61 39.10 -58.14
CA SER A 18 -23.02 38.72 -58.14
C SER A 18 -23.75 39.18 -59.41
N VAL A 19 -24.59 38.31 -59.97
CA VAL A 19 -25.47 38.63 -61.11
C VAL A 19 -26.43 39.76 -60.76
N PHE A 20 -26.74 39.99 -59.48
CA PHE A 20 -27.56 41.12 -59.06
C PHE A 20 -26.91 42.48 -59.35
N HIS A 21 -25.59 42.57 -59.51
CA HIS A 21 -24.94 43.82 -59.98
C HIS A 21 -25.14 44.09 -61.48
N THR A 22 -25.57 43.09 -62.26
CA THR A 22 -25.79 43.20 -63.71
C THR A 22 -27.25 43.47 -64.08
N LEU A 23 -28.17 43.29 -63.13
CA LEU A 23 -29.60 43.53 -63.33
C LEU A 23 -29.94 44.99 -63.02
N ASP A 24 -30.94 45.51 -63.72
CA ASP A 24 -31.41 46.87 -63.47
C ASP A 24 -32.00 47.00 -62.06
N LYS A 25 -31.68 48.12 -61.43
CA LYS A 25 -32.03 48.38 -60.03
C LYS A 25 -33.54 48.44 -59.80
N GLU A 26 -34.29 48.97 -60.74
CA GLU A 26 -35.75 49.08 -60.66
C GLU A 26 -36.40 47.70 -60.77
N ILE A 27 -35.81 46.82 -61.59
CA ILE A 27 -36.23 45.42 -61.72
C ILE A 27 -35.98 44.67 -60.40
N LEU A 28 -34.82 44.86 -59.77
CA LEU A 28 -34.52 44.25 -58.47
C LEU A 28 -35.45 44.76 -57.37
N ALA A 29 -35.65 46.08 -57.29
CA ALA A 29 -36.55 46.70 -56.32
C ALA A 29 -37.99 46.15 -56.46
N ALA A 30 -38.49 46.05 -57.69
CA ALA A 30 -39.80 45.45 -57.95
C ALA A 30 -39.86 43.96 -57.62
N SER A 31 -38.82 43.19 -57.98
CA SER A 31 -38.77 41.73 -57.76
C SER A 31 -38.72 41.36 -56.28
N PHE A 32 -37.95 42.10 -55.48
CA PHE A 32 -37.84 41.90 -54.04
C PHE A 32 -38.92 42.67 -53.25
N ASN A 33 -39.74 43.49 -53.92
CA ASN A 33 -40.74 44.37 -53.31
C ASN A 33 -40.14 45.30 -52.23
N VAL A 34 -39.00 45.92 -52.54
CA VAL A 34 -38.28 46.85 -51.66
C VAL A 34 -37.94 48.14 -52.40
N THR A 35 -37.46 49.16 -51.69
CA THR A 35 -37.04 50.40 -52.34
C THR A 35 -35.67 50.25 -52.99
N ASN A 36 -35.42 51.09 -53.99
CA ASN A 36 -34.10 51.26 -54.62
C ASN A 36 -32.97 51.48 -53.59
N THR A 37 -33.22 52.21 -52.52
CA THR A 37 -32.24 52.45 -51.46
C THR A 37 -31.92 51.17 -50.68
N THR A 38 -32.91 50.30 -50.45
CA THR A 38 -32.69 49.00 -49.79
C THR A 38 -31.87 48.07 -50.68
N ILE A 39 -32.08 48.10 -52.00
CA ILE A 39 -31.23 47.35 -52.94
C ILE A 39 -29.78 47.84 -52.91
N ASP A 40 -29.55 49.16 -52.84
CA ASP A 40 -28.18 49.70 -52.68
C ASP A 40 -27.55 49.21 -51.38
N GLN A 41 -28.30 49.24 -50.28
CA GLN A 41 -27.81 48.77 -48.98
C GLN A 41 -27.52 47.26 -48.97
N LEU A 42 -28.25 46.48 -49.76
CA LEU A 42 -28.04 45.03 -49.89
C LEU A 42 -26.83 44.70 -50.76
N LEU A 43 -26.57 45.49 -51.81
CA LEU A 43 -25.48 45.26 -52.77
C LEU A 43 -24.17 46.01 -52.40
N ALA A 44 -24.23 47.02 -51.53
CA ALA A 44 -23.08 47.80 -51.09
C ALA A 44 -22.03 47.04 -50.25
N PRO A 45 -22.39 46.12 -49.32
CA PRO A 45 -21.42 45.33 -48.56
C PRO A 45 -20.83 44.22 -49.45
N ALA A 46 -20.01 44.64 -50.42
CA ALA A 46 -19.30 43.73 -51.31
C ALA A 46 -17.92 43.43 -50.69
N VAL A 47 -17.83 42.35 -49.93
CA VAL A 47 -16.54 41.69 -49.70
C VAL A 47 -16.01 41.24 -51.07
N GLU A 48 -14.76 41.55 -51.38
CA GLU A 48 -14.21 41.30 -52.74
C GLU A 48 -14.02 39.81 -53.06
N SER A 49 -14.24 38.92 -52.08
CA SER A 49 -14.10 37.48 -52.23
C SER A 49 -15.40 36.79 -52.64
N ILE A 50 -15.25 35.76 -53.48
CA ILE A 50 -16.32 34.81 -53.83
C ILE A 50 -16.64 33.89 -52.63
N ILE A 51 -15.68 33.73 -51.71
CA ILE A 51 -15.78 32.91 -50.51
C ILE A 51 -15.91 33.84 -49.32
N LEU A 52 -17.10 33.87 -48.71
CA LEU A 52 -17.39 34.65 -47.51
C LEU A 52 -16.94 33.89 -46.27
N GLU A 53 -16.37 34.60 -45.31
CA GLU A 53 -16.06 34.04 -43.99
C GLU A 53 -17.34 33.86 -43.18
N CYS A 54 -17.56 32.67 -42.58
CA CYS A 54 -18.55 32.51 -41.53
C CYS A 54 -17.86 32.66 -40.17
N THR A 55 -17.73 33.89 -39.68
CA THR A 55 -17.08 34.18 -38.40
C THR A 55 -17.76 33.45 -37.25
N SER A 56 -19.10 33.45 -37.22
CA SER A 56 -19.87 32.77 -36.19
C SER A 56 -19.73 31.24 -36.20
N CYS A 57 -19.48 30.64 -37.37
CA CYS A 57 -19.29 29.20 -37.46
C CYS A 57 -17.88 28.80 -36.95
N ALA A 58 -16.88 29.63 -37.24
CA ALA A 58 -15.51 29.39 -36.81
C ALA A 58 -15.33 29.59 -35.30
N GLU A 59 -15.94 30.64 -34.74
CA GLU A 59 -15.91 30.92 -33.29
C GLU A 59 -16.59 29.83 -32.47
N GLU A 60 -17.71 29.28 -32.96
CA GLU A 60 -18.42 28.19 -32.29
C GLU A 60 -17.60 26.90 -32.25
N GLU A 61 -16.99 26.52 -33.38
CA GLU A 61 -16.09 25.37 -33.44
C GLU A 61 -14.84 25.54 -32.57
N GLU A 62 -14.26 26.73 -32.53
CA GLU A 62 -13.13 27.04 -31.65
C GLU A 62 -13.49 26.83 -30.19
N ARG A 63 -14.67 27.31 -29.76
CA ARG A 63 -15.16 27.09 -28.39
C ARG A 63 -15.37 25.61 -28.05
N ILE A 64 -15.94 24.83 -28.99
CA ILE A 64 -16.16 23.40 -28.78
C ILE A 64 -14.82 22.67 -28.63
N MET A 65 -13.85 22.99 -29.50
CA MET A 65 -12.50 22.42 -29.41
C MET A 65 -11.80 22.79 -28.09
N GLU A 66 -11.89 24.04 -27.65
CA GLU A 66 -11.31 24.47 -26.38
C GLU A 66 -11.93 23.73 -25.18
N GLU A 67 -13.25 23.57 -25.16
CA GLU A 67 -13.95 22.82 -24.11
C GLU A 67 -13.53 21.34 -24.10
N GLU A 68 -13.38 20.72 -25.26
CA GLU A 68 -12.93 19.33 -25.38
C GLU A 68 -11.48 19.17 -24.86
N ILE A 69 -10.58 20.08 -25.24
CA ILE A 69 -9.20 20.10 -24.74
C ILE A 69 -9.17 20.28 -23.22
N GLU A 70 -10.00 21.16 -22.66
CA GLU A 70 -10.08 21.36 -21.21
C GLU A 70 -10.60 20.11 -20.50
N ARG A 71 -11.64 19.47 -21.05
CA ARG A 71 -12.19 18.22 -20.53
C ARG A 71 -11.16 17.10 -20.55
N GLU A 72 -10.44 16.90 -21.65
CA GLU A 72 -9.37 15.89 -21.74
C GLU A 72 -8.26 16.16 -20.72
N ARG A 73 -7.87 17.43 -20.52
CA ARG A 73 -6.88 17.80 -19.49
C ARG A 73 -7.38 17.51 -18.08
N GLN A 74 -8.66 17.76 -17.81
CA GLN A 74 -9.25 17.46 -16.50
C GLN A 74 -9.28 15.94 -16.28
N GLU A 75 -9.75 15.17 -17.24
CA GLU A 75 -9.76 13.70 -17.15
C GLU A 75 -8.34 13.13 -16.96
N ALA A 76 -7.34 13.68 -17.65
CA ALA A 76 -5.95 13.26 -17.48
C ALA A 76 -5.45 13.52 -16.04
N ARG A 77 -5.78 14.68 -15.47
CA ARG A 77 -5.44 15.02 -14.07
C ARG A 77 -6.15 14.11 -13.07
N GLU A 78 -7.44 13.85 -13.27
CA GLU A 78 -8.21 12.95 -12.40
C GLU A 78 -7.63 11.52 -12.41
N ARG A 79 -7.23 11.01 -13.59
CA ARG A 79 -6.56 9.70 -13.69
C ARG A 79 -5.20 9.68 -12.99
N GLU A 80 -4.41 10.73 -13.13
CA GLU A 80 -3.11 10.85 -12.45
C GLU A 80 -3.27 10.89 -10.92
N GLU A 81 -4.24 11.65 -10.42
CA GLU A 81 -4.55 11.74 -8.99
C GLU A 81 -5.06 10.40 -8.44
N GLU A 82 -5.92 9.70 -9.19
CA GLU A 82 -6.41 8.37 -8.80
C GLU A 82 -5.26 7.35 -8.74
N GLU A 83 -4.35 7.35 -9.73
CA GLU A 83 -3.16 6.50 -9.70
C GLU A 83 -2.24 6.84 -8.52
N ALA A 84 -2.02 8.13 -8.25
CA ALA A 84 -1.21 8.56 -7.12
C ALA A 84 -1.80 8.07 -5.78
N ARG A 85 -3.12 8.22 -5.60
CA ARG A 85 -3.83 7.72 -4.42
C ARG A 85 -3.73 6.20 -4.27
N LYS A 86 -3.87 5.44 -5.37
CA LYS A 86 -3.72 3.97 -5.34
C LYS A 86 -2.32 3.55 -4.89
N ARG A 87 -1.28 4.20 -5.43
CA ARG A 87 0.12 3.93 -5.06
C ARG A 87 0.41 4.28 -3.61
N GLU A 88 -0.15 5.38 -3.10
CA GLU A 88 -0.01 5.76 -1.69
C GLU A 88 -0.71 4.75 -0.76
N GLU A 89 -1.93 4.32 -1.12
CA GLU A 89 -2.67 3.33 -0.35
C GLU A 89 -1.94 1.97 -0.33
N GLU A 90 -1.38 1.54 -1.46
CA GLU A 90 -0.58 0.31 -1.56
C GLU A 90 0.65 0.37 -0.65
N LYS A 91 1.42 1.47 -0.69
CA LYS A 91 2.56 1.68 0.20
C LYS A 91 2.17 1.63 1.67
N ARG A 92 1.04 2.26 2.04
CA ARG A 92 0.56 2.24 3.42
C ARG A 92 0.20 0.83 3.88
N ARG A 93 -0.39 0.02 3.00
CA ARG A 93 -0.71 -1.39 3.29
C ARG A 93 0.56 -2.22 3.47
N GLU A 94 1.56 -2.03 2.61
CA GLU A 94 2.86 -2.71 2.74
C GLU A 94 3.57 -2.35 4.06
N GLU A 95 3.57 -1.07 4.42
CA GLU A 95 4.16 -0.60 5.68
C GLU A 95 3.44 -1.16 6.91
N GLU A 96 2.10 -1.20 6.88
CA GLU A 96 1.30 -1.78 7.95
C GLU A 96 1.55 -3.29 8.10
N GLU A 97 1.66 -4.01 6.98
CA GLU A 97 1.97 -5.44 6.98
C GLU A 97 3.39 -5.72 7.50
N ALA A 98 4.37 -4.91 7.09
CA ALA A 98 5.75 -5.01 7.58
C ALA A 98 5.81 -4.78 9.10
N ARG A 99 5.13 -3.73 9.60
CA ARG A 99 5.06 -3.45 11.04
C ARG A 99 4.42 -4.61 11.81
N LYS A 100 3.34 -5.19 11.28
CA LYS A 100 2.67 -6.33 11.91
C LYS A 100 3.57 -7.57 11.98
N ARG A 101 4.35 -7.84 10.94
CA ARG A 101 5.32 -8.94 10.92
C ARG A 101 6.43 -8.72 11.95
N GLU A 102 6.96 -7.50 12.04
CA GLU A 102 7.98 -7.14 13.02
C GLU A 102 7.47 -7.28 14.46
N GLU A 103 6.25 -6.81 14.73
CA GLU A 103 5.61 -6.95 16.05
C GLU A 103 5.38 -8.42 16.42
N GLU A 104 4.93 -9.25 15.47
CA GLU A 104 4.74 -10.69 15.71
C GLU A 104 6.07 -11.41 15.98
N GLU A 105 7.13 -11.05 15.24
CA GLU A 105 8.46 -11.61 15.46
C GLU A 105 9.04 -11.19 16.81
N ALA A 106 8.89 -9.92 17.20
CA ALA A 106 9.30 -9.43 18.51
C ALA A 106 8.57 -10.18 19.63
N ARG A 107 7.25 -10.37 19.51
CA ARG A 107 6.46 -11.13 20.49
C ARG A 107 6.91 -12.58 20.60
N LYS A 108 7.20 -13.24 19.47
CA LYS A 108 7.72 -14.62 19.45
C LYS A 108 9.06 -14.72 20.17
N ARG A 109 9.98 -13.79 19.91
CA ARG A 109 11.30 -13.76 20.58
C ARG A 109 11.16 -13.52 22.09
N GLU A 110 10.22 -12.68 22.51
CA GLU A 110 9.96 -12.44 23.93
C GLU A 110 9.37 -13.69 24.61
N GLU A 111 8.41 -14.37 23.96
CA GLU A 111 7.84 -15.62 24.47
C GLU A 111 8.89 -16.74 24.55
N GLU A 112 9.75 -16.86 23.56
CA GLU A 112 10.84 -17.83 23.52
C GLU A 112 11.84 -17.60 24.66
N LYS A 113 12.31 -16.35 24.84
CA LYS A 113 13.17 -15.99 25.97
C LYS A 113 12.55 -16.32 27.32
N LYS A 114 11.26 -16.02 27.49
CA LYS A 114 10.56 -16.32 28.74
C LYS A 114 10.49 -17.83 29.00
N ARG A 115 10.26 -18.64 27.95
CA ARG A 115 10.28 -20.11 28.07
C ARG A 115 11.67 -20.64 28.41
N GLU A 116 12.72 -20.10 27.79
CA GLU A 116 14.11 -20.46 28.12
C GLU A 116 14.45 -20.12 29.58
N GLU A 117 14.05 -18.93 30.05
CA GLU A 117 14.25 -18.53 31.45
C GLU A 117 13.49 -19.44 32.43
N GLU A 118 12.23 -19.79 32.13
CA GLU A 118 11.43 -20.71 32.94
C GLU A 118 12.03 -22.13 32.95
N GLU A 119 12.54 -22.62 31.82
CA GLU A 119 13.21 -23.93 31.73
C GLU A 119 14.54 -23.94 32.48
N GLU A 120 15.34 -22.87 32.38
CA GLU A 120 16.59 -22.75 33.13
C GLU A 120 16.33 -22.70 34.65
N GLU A 121 15.31 -21.95 35.09
CA GLU A 121 14.93 -21.90 36.50
C GLU A 121 14.45 -23.27 37.00
N ALA A 122 13.66 -23.99 36.21
CA ALA A 122 13.22 -25.35 36.53
C ALA A 122 14.41 -26.32 36.65
N ARG A 123 15.37 -26.28 35.71
CA ARG A 123 16.59 -27.10 35.77
C ARG A 123 17.45 -26.76 37.00
N ARG A 124 17.61 -25.48 37.33
CA ARG A 124 18.36 -25.08 38.55
C ARG A 124 17.70 -25.60 39.81
N LYS A 125 16.36 -25.53 39.91
CA LYS A 125 15.61 -26.09 41.05
C LYS A 125 15.78 -27.60 41.17
N GLU A 126 15.73 -28.31 40.05
CA GLU A 126 15.94 -29.77 40.02
C GLU A 126 17.37 -30.13 40.46
N GLU A 127 18.39 -29.43 39.94
CA GLU A 127 19.79 -29.63 40.33
C GLU A 127 20.03 -29.33 41.82
N GLU A 128 19.41 -28.28 42.36
CA GLU A 128 19.48 -27.94 43.79
C GLU A 128 18.80 -29.02 44.66
N GLU A 129 17.65 -29.53 44.24
CA GLU A 129 16.96 -30.61 44.96
C GLU A 129 17.76 -31.91 44.94
N GLU A 130 18.37 -32.25 43.78
CA GLU A 130 19.25 -33.41 43.66
C GLU A 130 20.49 -33.28 44.56
N ALA A 131 21.12 -32.10 44.57
CA ALA A 131 22.26 -31.82 45.44
C ALA A 131 21.88 -31.98 46.92
N ARG A 132 20.73 -31.44 47.35
CA ARG A 132 20.24 -31.58 48.72
C ARG A 132 19.98 -33.05 49.10
N LYS A 133 19.38 -33.83 48.19
CA LYS A 133 19.15 -35.28 48.41
C LYS A 133 20.47 -36.04 48.58
N ARG A 134 21.48 -35.74 47.75
CA ARG A 134 22.80 -36.35 47.85
C ARG A 134 23.49 -36.03 49.18
N GLU A 135 23.42 -34.77 49.61
CA GLU A 135 23.98 -34.34 50.90
C GLU A 135 23.27 -35.03 52.08
N GLU A 136 21.93 -35.13 52.04
CA GLU A 136 21.14 -35.84 53.06
C GLU A 136 21.46 -37.33 53.10
N GLU A 137 21.62 -37.99 51.93
CA GLU A 137 22.00 -39.40 51.85
C GLU A 137 23.42 -39.64 52.39
N GLU A 138 24.37 -38.76 52.07
CA GLU A 138 25.75 -38.84 52.57
C GLU A 138 25.81 -38.62 54.09
N ALA A 139 25.04 -37.66 54.61
CA ALA A 139 24.91 -37.43 56.05
C ALA A 139 24.34 -38.67 56.76
N ARG A 140 23.29 -39.28 56.21
CA ARG A 140 22.69 -40.50 56.76
C ARG A 140 23.66 -41.68 56.76
N LYS A 141 24.44 -41.85 55.68
CA LYS A 141 25.47 -42.90 55.60
C LYS A 141 26.56 -42.70 56.66
N ARG A 142 27.04 -41.48 56.85
CA ARG A 142 28.02 -41.15 57.90
C ARG A 142 27.50 -41.40 59.31
N GLU A 143 26.24 -41.10 59.56
CA GLU A 143 25.60 -41.39 60.87
C GLU A 143 25.45 -42.90 61.10
N GLU A 144 25.04 -43.66 60.08
CA GLU A 144 24.95 -45.13 60.17
C GLU A 144 26.32 -45.78 60.37
N GLU A 145 27.36 -45.29 59.68
CA GLU A 145 28.74 -45.77 59.84
C GLU A 145 29.28 -45.51 61.25
N LYS A 146 29.11 -44.29 61.78
CA LYS A 146 29.47 -43.98 63.18
C LYS A 146 28.75 -44.88 64.17
N LYS A 147 27.46 -45.13 63.97
CA LYS A 147 26.70 -46.01 64.86
C LYS A 147 27.21 -47.45 64.82
N ARG A 148 27.58 -47.95 63.64
CA ARG A 148 28.20 -49.29 63.51
C ARG A 148 29.58 -49.35 64.17
N GLU A 149 30.41 -48.32 64.01
CA GLU A 149 31.71 -48.23 64.69
C GLU A 149 31.54 -48.21 66.22
N GLU A 150 30.59 -47.44 66.74
CA GLU A 150 30.28 -47.40 68.18
C GLU A 150 29.78 -48.76 68.70
N GLU A 151 28.89 -49.45 67.95
CA GLU A 151 28.41 -50.80 68.30
C GLU A 151 29.55 -51.83 68.27
N GLU A 152 30.48 -51.75 67.29
CA GLU A 152 31.64 -52.63 67.20
C GLU A 152 32.67 -52.37 68.31
N GLU A 153 32.92 -51.10 68.66
CA GLU A 153 33.78 -50.75 69.79
C GLU A 153 33.18 -51.24 71.12
N GLU A 154 31.87 -51.08 71.32
CA GLU A 154 31.19 -51.59 72.52
C GLU A 154 31.25 -53.12 72.60
N ALA A 155 31.07 -53.82 71.47
CA ALA A 155 31.21 -55.28 71.40
C ALA A 155 32.63 -55.74 71.73
N ARG A 156 33.66 -55.10 71.15
CA ARG A 156 35.07 -55.37 71.48
C ARG A 156 35.38 -55.10 72.94
N ARG A 157 34.89 -54.00 73.52
CA ARG A 157 35.12 -53.66 74.93
C ARG A 157 34.47 -54.70 75.86
N LYS A 158 33.27 -55.20 75.53
CA LYS A 158 32.63 -56.30 76.26
C LYS A 158 33.41 -57.61 76.16
N GLU A 159 33.93 -57.94 74.98
CA GLU A 159 34.76 -59.14 74.78
C GLU A 159 36.08 -59.05 75.56
N GLU A 160 36.76 -57.90 75.52
CA GLU A 160 37.97 -57.64 76.32
C GLU A 160 37.68 -57.73 77.84
N GLU A 161 36.55 -57.19 78.32
CA GLU A 161 36.13 -57.35 79.72
C GLU A 161 35.83 -58.81 80.08
N GLU A 162 35.19 -59.58 79.19
CA GLU A 162 34.89 -60.99 79.42
C GLU A 162 36.17 -61.85 79.43
N GLU A 163 37.11 -61.58 78.52
CA GLU A 163 38.44 -62.20 78.54
C GLU A 163 39.21 -61.86 79.82
N ALA A 164 39.17 -60.60 80.27
CA ALA A 164 39.82 -60.18 81.50
C ALA A 164 39.24 -60.93 82.72
N ARG A 165 37.91 -61.05 82.82
CA ARG A 165 37.26 -61.85 83.88
C ARG A 165 37.65 -63.32 83.81
N LYS A 166 37.70 -63.92 82.62
CA LYS A 166 38.14 -65.32 82.44
C LYS A 166 39.60 -65.52 82.85
N ARG A 167 40.49 -64.54 82.61
CA ARG A 167 41.89 -64.58 83.07
C ARG A 167 42.03 -64.40 84.57
N GLU A 168 41.15 -63.63 85.21
CA GLU A 168 41.11 -63.51 86.68
C GLU A 168 40.61 -64.82 87.34
N ASP A 169 39.62 -65.49 86.74
CA ASP A 169 39.08 -66.78 87.23
C ASP A 169 40.06 -67.97 87.02
N TYR A 170 41.02 -67.85 86.08
CA TYR A 170 42.07 -68.85 85.84
C TYR A 170 43.35 -68.65 86.69
N ASN A 171 43.45 -67.56 87.47
CA ASN A 171 44.58 -67.23 88.34
C ASN A 171 44.23 -67.28 89.85
N LEU A 172 43.12 -67.94 90.20
CA LEU A 172 42.73 -68.27 91.58
C LEU A 172 42.88 -69.78 91.82
#